data_AF-A0A2C9LY09-F1
#
_entry.id   AF-A0A2C9LY09-F1
#
_cell.length_a   1.000
_cell.length_b   1.000
_cell.length_c   1.000
_cell.angle_alpha   90.00
_cell.angle_beta   90.00
_cell.angle_gamma   90.00
#
_symmetry.space_group_name_H-M   'P 1'
#
loop_
_entity.id
_entity.type
_entity.pdbx_description
1 polymer ?
#
loop_
_entity_poly.entity_id
_entity_poly.type
_entity_poly.pdbx_seq_one_letter_code
_entity_poly.pdbx_strand_id
1 'polypeptide(L)'
;ISADIMSSPGALLFFSTAMAMVTSSAVIGSVWTLRSLSDDDDAADQRIGKKECEVDMLYKGILHVFYTIHIRLCKVFVLQKPTAASFIDKYASDGKLDNRQALDALKTFFAGAGHPIVGIYDHVMLFTGLDLYKYNSAGTKIYTFVGGAFVGTMCRTDGTSCTVIEDHRGPDIITIAHELGHSLSAKHDGDGNDCSNSDRYIMSSGDFMKQTPETKYNPWLFSACSVNYFTTFVAETVNNSRRYNCLAYAIEASDVIPDVSNNLLGQFIKPNQQCQLNYGKDSYYCK
;
A
#
# COMPACT_ATOMS: atom_id res chain seq x y z
N ILE A 1 -8.76 17.59 33.27
CA ILE A 1 -7.61 18.09 32.48
C ILE A 1 -7.59 17.24 31.22
N SER A 2 -8.24 17.73 30.18
CA SER A 2 -8.36 17.08 28.87
C SER A 2 -7.23 17.68 28.03
N ALA A 3 -6.18 16.91 27.80
CA ALA A 3 -5.02 17.30 26.99
C ALA A 3 -4.54 16.07 26.23
N ASP A 4 -4.53 16.20 24.90
CA ASP A 4 -3.64 15.53 23.94
C ASP A 4 -3.42 14.02 24.08
N ILE A 5 -4.36 13.24 23.51
CA ILE A 5 -4.02 11.95 22.88
C ILE A 5 -3.59 12.24 21.43
N MET A 6 -2.51 13.00 21.30
CA MET A 6 -1.76 13.25 20.06
C MET A 6 -0.27 13.12 20.41
N SER A 7 0.24 11.91 20.68
CA SER A 7 1.70 11.72 20.87
C SER A 7 2.18 10.27 20.84
N SER A 8 1.67 9.44 19.93
CA SER A 8 2.47 8.32 19.43
C SER A 8 2.27 8.20 17.93
N PRO A 9 3.32 8.36 17.09
CA PRO A 9 3.23 8.03 15.68
C PRO A 9 3.20 6.50 15.58
N GLY A 10 2.03 5.92 15.79
CA GLY A 10 1.81 4.49 15.61
C GLY A 10 2.01 4.15 14.14
N ALA A 11 3.20 3.66 13.81
CA ALA A 11 3.45 2.95 12.57
C ALA A 11 2.51 1.74 12.52
N LEU A 12 1.79 1.59 11.40
CA LEU A 12 0.83 0.51 11.22
C LEU A 12 1.32 -0.39 10.09
N LEU A 13 1.58 -1.65 10.41
CA LEU A 13 2.09 -2.62 9.45
C LEU A 13 0.94 -3.48 8.94
N PHE A 14 0.78 -3.51 7.62
CA PHE A 14 -0.21 -4.33 6.93
C PHE A 14 0.47 -5.34 6.05
N PHE A 15 -0.16 -6.49 5.89
CA PHE A 15 0.36 -7.58 5.09
C PHE A 15 -0.66 -7.83 4.01
N SER A 16 -0.27 -7.46 2.79
CA SER A 16 -1.10 -7.61 1.61
C SER A 16 -0.62 -8.83 0.84
N THR A 17 -1.57 -9.68 0.49
CA THR A 17 -1.39 -10.78 -0.44
C THR A 17 -1.95 -10.30 -1.78
N ALA A 18 -1.09 -10.13 -2.78
CA ALA A 18 -1.55 -9.83 -4.14
C ALA A 18 -1.76 -11.16 -4.86
N MET A 19 -2.96 -11.73 -4.79
CA MET A 19 -3.25 -12.98 -5.48
C MET A 19 -3.46 -12.70 -6.97
N ALA A 20 -2.55 -13.19 -7.82
CA ALA A 20 -2.78 -13.26 -9.26
C ALA A 20 -3.54 -14.56 -9.54
N MET A 21 -4.86 -14.49 -9.66
CA MET A 21 -5.65 -15.66 -10.02
C MET A 21 -5.43 -15.96 -11.51
N VAL A 22 -4.55 -16.93 -11.77
CA VAL A 22 -4.49 -17.61 -13.07
C VAL A 22 -5.63 -18.61 -13.08
N THR A 23 -6.46 -18.63 -14.13
CA THR A 23 -7.66 -19.48 -14.16
C THR A 23 -7.29 -20.96 -14.02
N SER A 24 -7.44 -21.50 -12.81
CA SER A 24 -7.47 -22.93 -12.50
C SER A 24 -8.18 -23.12 -11.16
N SER A 25 -9.27 -23.87 -11.18
CA SER A 25 -10.22 -24.09 -10.09
C SER A 25 -9.59 -24.76 -8.86
N ALA A 26 -9.74 -24.18 -7.66
CA ALA A 26 -9.97 -24.91 -6.41
C ALA A 26 -10.16 -23.94 -5.22
N VAL A 27 -11.14 -24.25 -4.37
CA VAL A 27 -11.52 -23.58 -3.11
C VAL A 27 -11.27 -24.57 -1.98
N ILE A 28 -10.59 -24.20 -0.88
CA ILE A 28 -10.70 -24.86 0.43
C ILE A 28 -10.31 -23.83 1.52
N GLY A 29 -11.13 -23.68 2.57
CA GLY A 29 -10.82 -22.84 3.75
C GLY A 29 -10.70 -23.63 5.06
N SER A 30 -10.37 -22.99 6.18
CA SER A 30 -10.80 -23.35 7.56
C SER A 30 -10.44 -22.28 8.63
N VAL A 31 -11.29 -22.21 9.66
CA VAL A 31 -11.51 -21.28 10.81
C VAL A 31 -10.51 -21.45 11.99
N TRP A 32 -10.14 -20.39 12.75
CA TRP A 32 -9.85 -20.40 14.24
C TRP A 32 -9.70 -19.00 14.90
N THR A 33 -10.42 -18.81 16.03
CA THR A 33 -10.83 -17.57 16.73
C THR A 33 -9.81 -16.83 17.66
N LEU A 34 -10.08 -15.50 17.84
CA LEU A 34 -10.05 -14.64 19.08
C LEU A 34 -8.78 -13.84 19.52
N ARG A 35 -8.90 -12.48 19.55
CA ARG A 35 -8.71 -11.63 20.76
C ARG A 35 -9.28 -10.20 20.57
N SER A 36 -9.81 -9.58 21.64
CA SER A 36 -10.42 -8.24 21.66
C SER A 36 -9.41 -7.11 21.52
N LEU A 37 -9.66 -6.21 20.57
CA LEU A 37 -8.93 -4.97 20.31
C LEU A 37 -9.55 -3.79 21.09
N SER A 38 -8.81 -2.70 21.26
CA SER A 38 -9.33 -1.46 21.84
C SER A 38 -10.11 -0.64 20.80
N ASP A 39 -11.00 0.27 21.20
CA ASP A 39 -11.84 1.06 20.26
C ASP A 39 -11.04 1.82 19.19
N ASP A 40 -9.81 2.26 19.52
CA ASP A 40 -8.91 2.95 18.57
C ASP A 40 -8.26 1.99 17.56
N ASP A 41 -8.03 0.74 17.96
CA ASP A 41 -7.48 -0.31 17.08
C ASP A 41 -8.56 -0.76 16.07
N ASP A 42 -9.81 -0.90 16.52
CA ASP A 42 -10.96 -1.23 15.65
C ASP A 42 -11.14 -0.18 14.54
N ALA A 43 -10.94 1.10 14.86
CA ALA A 43 -11.02 2.18 13.87
C ALA A 43 -9.87 2.15 12.86
N ALA A 44 -8.67 1.73 13.26
CA ALA A 44 -7.52 1.63 12.38
C ALA A 44 -7.62 0.41 11.44
N ASP A 45 -8.03 -0.74 11.96
CA ASP A 45 -8.23 -1.97 11.20
C ASP A 45 -9.34 -1.81 10.17
N GLN A 46 -10.46 -1.18 10.56
CA GLN A 46 -11.54 -0.86 9.63
C GLN A 46 -11.11 0.12 8.54
N ARG A 47 -10.34 1.16 8.89
CA ARG A 47 -9.83 2.13 7.90
C ARG A 47 -9.05 1.40 6.82
N ILE A 48 -8.23 0.43 7.21
CA ILE A 48 -7.26 -0.13 6.27
C ILE A 48 -7.83 -1.31 5.50
N GLY A 49 -8.70 -2.12 6.09
CA GLY A 49 -9.51 -3.05 5.30
C GLY A 49 -10.28 -2.30 4.21
N LYS A 50 -10.81 -1.10 4.49
CA LYS A 50 -11.49 -0.29 3.46
C LYS A 50 -10.54 0.22 2.38
N LYS A 51 -9.33 0.65 2.75
CA LYS A 51 -8.31 1.01 1.77
C LYS A 51 -7.96 -0.18 0.88
N GLU A 52 -7.79 -1.36 1.47
CA GLU A 52 -7.53 -2.58 0.71
C GLU A 52 -8.65 -2.90 -0.28
N CYS A 53 -9.92 -2.81 0.11
CA CYS A 53 -11.05 -3.07 -0.80
C CYS A 53 -11.06 -2.10 -2.00
N GLU A 54 -10.72 -0.83 -1.78
CA GLU A 54 -10.63 0.16 -2.86
C GLU A 54 -9.41 -0.05 -3.75
N VAL A 55 -8.26 -0.44 -3.19
CA VAL A 55 -7.08 -0.82 -3.98
C VAL A 55 -7.37 -2.08 -4.81
N ASP A 56 -8.01 -3.10 -4.21
CA ASP A 56 -8.45 -4.32 -4.90
C ASP A 56 -9.36 -4.00 -6.09
N MET A 57 -10.27 -3.03 -5.94
CA MET A 57 -11.11 -2.55 -7.05
C MET A 57 -10.28 -1.95 -8.20
N LEU A 58 -9.21 -1.20 -7.93
CA LEU A 58 -8.32 -0.65 -8.97
C LEU A 58 -7.60 -1.76 -9.73
N TYR A 59 -7.08 -2.78 -9.02
CA TYR A 59 -6.41 -3.92 -9.64
C TYR A 59 -7.37 -4.85 -10.40
N LYS A 60 -8.58 -5.08 -9.87
CA LYS A 60 -9.67 -5.78 -10.58
C LYS A 60 -10.12 -5.05 -11.85
N GLY A 61 -9.94 -3.73 -11.89
CA GLY A 61 -10.20 -2.91 -13.07
C GLY A 61 -9.27 -3.20 -14.26
N ILE A 62 -8.16 -3.93 -14.04
CA ILE A 62 -7.28 -4.39 -15.12
C ILE A 62 -7.99 -5.49 -15.92
N LEU A 63 -8.47 -5.14 -17.11
CA LEU A 63 -9.10 -6.09 -18.02
C LEU A 63 -8.04 -6.85 -18.81
N HIS A 64 -7.67 -8.04 -18.33
CA HIS A 64 -6.71 -8.92 -19.00
C HIS A 64 -7.24 -10.36 -19.10
N VAL A 65 -6.92 -11.06 -20.19
CA VAL A 65 -7.50 -12.38 -20.48
C VAL A 65 -6.81 -13.55 -19.77
N PHE A 66 -5.60 -13.34 -19.25
CA PHE A 66 -4.77 -14.42 -18.69
C PHE A 66 -4.66 -14.40 -17.15
N TYR A 67 -5.02 -13.29 -16.50
CA TYR A 67 -4.95 -13.18 -15.05
C TYR A 67 -5.90 -12.10 -14.55
N THR A 68 -6.31 -12.24 -13.29
CA THR A 68 -6.84 -11.14 -12.47
C THR A 68 -5.95 -10.95 -11.26
N ILE A 69 -5.80 -9.71 -10.79
CA ILE A 69 -5.06 -9.41 -9.57
C ILE A 69 -6.08 -9.06 -8.50
N HIS A 70 -6.02 -9.79 -7.39
CA HIS A 70 -6.81 -9.56 -6.19
C HIS A 70 -5.90 -9.12 -5.06
N ILE A 71 -6.19 -7.97 -4.48
CA ILE A 71 -5.50 -7.54 -3.27
C ILE A 71 -6.30 -8.11 -2.10
N ARG A 72 -5.60 -8.78 -1.18
CA ARG A 72 -6.18 -9.42 -0.01
C ARG A 72 -5.41 -9.05 1.24
N LEU A 73 -6.06 -8.40 2.18
CA LEU A 73 -5.50 -8.20 3.51
C LEU A 73 -5.50 -9.51 4.28
N CYS A 74 -4.33 -9.97 4.73
CA CYS A 74 -4.22 -11.24 5.47
C CYS A 74 -3.87 -11.05 6.94
N LYS A 75 -3.08 -10.02 7.28
CA LYS A 75 -2.72 -9.68 8.66
C LYS A 75 -2.59 -8.17 8.85
N VAL A 76 -2.94 -7.70 10.04
CA VAL A 76 -2.76 -6.32 10.48
C VAL A 76 -2.02 -6.30 11.80
N PHE A 77 -1.03 -5.41 11.93
CA PHE A 77 -0.29 -5.21 13.15
C PHE A 77 -0.22 -3.71 13.47
N VAL A 78 -0.82 -3.32 14.58
CA VAL A 78 -0.75 -1.95 15.11
C VAL A 78 0.44 -1.84 16.07
N LEU A 79 1.45 -1.02 15.73
CA LEU A 79 2.58 -0.78 16.62
C LEU A 79 2.22 0.29 17.65
N GLN A 80 1.79 -0.15 18.83
CA GLN A 80 1.29 0.75 19.88
C GLN A 80 2.37 1.34 20.80
N LYS A 81 3.55 0.71 20.88
CA LYS A 81 4.65 1.15 21.76
C LYS A 81 5.79 1.73 20.94
N PRO A 82 6.44 2.83 21.36
CA PRO A 82 7.63 3.35 20.67
C PRO A 82 8.74 2.30 20.52
N THR A 83 8.87 1.38 21.48
CA THR A 83 9.84 0.29 21.38
C THR A 83 9.53 -0.71 20.27
N ALA A 84 8.25 -0.88 19.90
CA ALA A 84 7.83 -1.78 18.82
C ALA A 84 8.17 -1.23 17.43
N ALA A 85 8.24 0.10 17.29
CA ALA A 85 8.67 0.79 16.08
C ALA A 85 10.15 1.21 16.10
N SER A 86 10.94 0.75 17.08
CA SER A 86 12.35 1.15 17.25
C SER A 86 13.25 0.90 16.02
N PHE A 87 12.90 -0.05 15.16
CA PHE A 87 13.63 -0.31 13.92
C PHE A 87 13.52 0.85 12.92
N ILE A 88 12.44 1.63 12.98
CA ILE A 88 12.17 2.76 12.08
C ILE A 88 12.23 4.13 12.76
N ASP A 89 11.82 4.22 14.02
CA ASP A 89 11.72 5.48 14.78
C ASP A 89 13.04 6.25 14.86
N LYS A 90 14.17 5.55 14.81
CA LYS A 90 15.51 6.17 14.77
C LYS A 90 15.77 7.02 13.52
N TYR A 91 14.95 6.89 12.49
CA TYR A 91 14.99 7.69 11.27
C TYR A 91 13.90 8.77 11.23
N ALA A 92 13.05 8.83 12.25
CA ALA A 92 12.02 9.84 12.41
C ALA A 92 12.53 11.03 13.23
N SER A 93 12.19 12.24 12.81
CA SER A 93 12.48 13.46 13.57
C SER A 93 11.52 14.58 13.16
N ASP A 94 10.99 15.33 14.13
CA ASP A 94 10.11 16.49 13.88
C ASP A 94 8.90 16.15 12.98
N GLY A 95 8.26 15.01 13.26
CA GLY A 95 7.11 14.51 12.50
C GLY A 95 7.42 14.03 11.09
N LYS A 96 8.70 13.96 10.71
CA LYS A 96 9.16 13.60 9.36
C LYS A 96 9.94 12.29 9.38
N LEU A 97 9.96 11.58 8.25
CA LEU A 97 10.67 10.31 8.10
C LEU A 97 11.36 10.23 6.75
N ASP A 98 12.65 9.87 6.75
CA ASP A 98 13.40 9.60 5.53
C ASP A 98 12.88 8.31 4.89
N ASN A 99 12.22 8.42 3.73
CA ASN A 99 11.61 7.28 3.08
C ASN A 99 12.63 6.18 2.72
N ARG A 100 13.82 6.56 2.25
CA ARG A 100 14.82 5.57 1.83
C ARG A 100 15.29 4.77 3.05
N GLN A 101 15.59 5.47 4.14
CA GLN A 101 16.01 4.82 5.38
C GLN A 101 14.90 3.97 5.98
N ALA A 102 13.66 4.45 5.93
CA ALA A 102 12.47 3.71 6.36
C ALA A 102 12.32 2.39 5.60
N LEU A 103 12.41 2.44 4.27
CA LEU A 103 12.27 1.27 3.40
C LEU A 103 13.42 0.28 3.59
N ASP A 104 14.67 0.75 3.73
CA ASP A 104 15.83 -0.10 4.02
C ASP A 104 15.74 -0.73 5.43
N ALA A 105 15.19 -0.01 6.41
CA ALA A 105 14.95 -0.53 7.75
C ALA A 105 13.86 -1.62 7.76
N LEU A 106 12.78 -1.40 7.00
CA LEU A 106 11.68 -2.35 6.86
C LEU A 106 12.16 -3.65 6.21
N LYS A 107 12.93 -3.53 5.13
CA LYS A 107 13.63 -4.66 4.51
C LYS A 107 14.47 -5.44 5.52
N THR A 108 15.32 -4.73 6.26
CA THR A 108 16.20 -5.37 7.25
C THR A 108 15.41 -6.08 8.34
N PHE A 109 14.33 -5.46 8.82
CA PHE A 109 13.47 -6.03 9.84
C PHE A 109 12.81 -7.33 9.36
N PHE A 110 12.19 -7.33 8.17
CA PHE A 110 11.51 -8.52 7.64
C PHE A 110 12.44 -9.58 7.06
N ALA A 111 13.70 -9.25 6.76
CA ALA A 111 14.72 -10.26 6.50
C ALA A 111 15.22 -10.95 7.80
N GLY A 112 14.96 -10.36 8.97
CA GLY A 112 15.46 -10.82 10.26
C GLY A 112 14.35 -10.98 11.30
N ALA A 113 14.39 -10.14 12.34
CA ALA A 113 13.54 -10.27 13.53
C ALA A 113 12.03 -10.20 13.26
N GLY A 114 11.62 -9.52 12.18
CA GLY A 114 10.23 -9.40 11.76
C GLY A 114 9.70 -10.67 11.10
N HIS A 115 10.53 -11.43 10.39
CA HIS A 115 10.11 -12.62 9.64
C HIS A 115 9.32 -13.64 10.49
N PRO A 116 9.80 -14.10 11.66
CA PRO A 116 9.05 -15.06 12.47
C PRO A 116 7.79 -14.47 13.11
N ILE A 117 7.69 -13.14 13.24
CA ILE A 117 6.51 -12.45 13.80
C ILE A 117 5.36 -12.48 12.80
N VAL A 118 5.67 -12.23 11.53
CA VAL A 118 4.67 -12.07 10.47
C VAL A 118 4.34 -13.39 9.79
N GLY A 119 5.27 -14.35 9.81
CA GLY A 119 5.11 -15.64 9.16
C GLY A 119 5.09 -15.54 7.64
N ILE A 120 4.21 -16.30 6.99
CA ILE A 120 4.06 -16.30 5.54
C ILE A 120 3.28 -15.06 5.09
N TYR A 121 3.83 -14.36 4.09
CA TYR A 121 3.24 -13.20 3.41
C TYR A 121 3.82 -13.09 1.99
N ASP A 122 3.11 -12.42 1.10
CA ASP A 122 3.62 -12.08 -0.24
C ASP A 122 4.26 -10.70 -0.26
N HIS A 123 3.64 -9.73 0.42
CA HIS A 123 4.07 -8.35 0.50
C HIS A 123 3.71 -7.69 1.84
N VAL A 124 4.56 -6.76 2.28
CA VAL A 124 4.32 -5.97 3.50
C VAL A 124 4.20 -4.49 3.17
N MET A 125 3.20 -3.82 3.72
CA MET A 125 3.00 -2.38 3.59
C MET A 125 3.08 -1.74 4.97
N LEU A 126 4.03 -0.84 5.17
CA LEU A 126 4.06 0.01 6.34
C LEU A 126 3.31 1.31 6.05
N PHE A 127 2.41 1.70 6.93
CA PHE A 127 1.72 2.97 6.91
C PHE A 127 2.22 3.80 8.08
N THR A 128 2.58 5.05 7.80
CA THR A 128 3.10 5.97 8.80
C THR A 128 2.34 7.28 8.74
N GLY A 129 2.00 7.83 9.91
CA GLY A 129 1.47 9.19 9.99
C GLY A 129 2.55 10.28 9.96
N LEU A 130 3.79 9.91 9.62
CA LEU A 130 4.92 10.84 9.50
C LEU A 130 5.06 11.32 8.06
N ASP A 131 5.41 12.59 7.89
CA ASP A 131 5.66 13.25 6.59
C ASP A 131 6.92 12.66 5.93
N LEU A 132 6.72 11.91 4.84
CA LEU A 132 7.80 11.24 4.15
C LEU A 132 8.59 12.24 3.30
N TYR A 133 9.91 12.11 3.36
CA TYR A 133 10.77 12.89 2.48
C TYR A 133 11.85 12.04 1.82
N LYS A 134 12.33 12.56 0.68
CA LYS A 134 13.54 12.07 0.03
C LYS A 134 14.47 13.23 -0.32
N TYR A 135 15.72 12.90 -0.61
CA TYR A 135 16.69 13.86 -1.13
C TYR A 135 16.65 13.86 -2.65
N ASN A 136 16.61 15.05 -3.26
CA ASN A 136 16.86 15.19 -4.69
C ASN A 136 18.36 15.11 -5.01
N SER A 137 18.71 15.17 -6.30
CA SER A 137 20.10 15.14 -6.75
C SER A 137 20.97 16.28 -6.20
N ALA A 138 20.35 17.38 -5.75
CA ALA A 138 21.02 18.51 -5.13
C ALA A 138 21.12 18.40 -3.59
N GLY A 139 20.70 17.27 -3.00
CA GLY A 139 20.71 17.07 -1.55
C GLY A 139 19.62 17.87 -0.80
N THR A 140 18.62 18.40 -1.51
CA THR A 140 17.49 19.10 -0.89
C THR A 140 16.38 18.11 -0.56
N LYS A 141 15.76 18.26 0.61
CA LYS A 141 14.59 17.47 1.03
C LYS A 141 13.37 17.84 0.18
N ILE A 142 12.70 16.83 -0.36
CA ILE A 142 11.42 16.94 -1.06
C ILE A 142 10.37 16.15 -0.28
N TYR A 143 9.27 16.82 0.05
CA TYR A 143 8.14 16.31 0.84
C TYR A 143 6.92 15.95 -0.03
N THR A 144 7.01 16.07 -1.36
CA THR A 144 5.94 15.64 -2.26
C THR A 144 5.93 14.12 -2.47
N PHE A 145 6.62 13.35 -1.63
CA PHE A 145 6.93 11.95 -1.82
C PHE A 145 6.23 11.12 -0.76
N VAL A 146 5.09 10.51 -1.11
CA VAL A 146 4.11 9.96 -0.16
C VAL A 146 4.15 8.43 -0.03
N GLY A 147 5.08 7.75 -0.70
CA GLY A 147 5.24 6.31 -0.60
C GLY A 147 6.50 5.82 -1.29
N GLY A 148 6.97 4.61 -0.96
CA GLY A 148 8.14 4.02 -1.57
C GLY A 148 8.12 2.49 -1.58
N ALA A 149 8.60 1.93 -2.69
CA ALA A 149 8.69 0.49 -2.95
C ALA A 149 10.04 0.08 -3.52
N PHE A 150 10.38 -1.21 -3.40
CA PHE A 150 11.37 -1.82 -4.28
C PHE A 150 10.70 -2.34 -5.56
N VAL A 151 11.34 -2.17 -6.70
CA VAL A 151 10.76 -2.54 -8.01
C VAL A 151 10.93 -4.02 -8.30
N GLY A 152 9.83 -4.71 -8.64
CA GLY A 152 9.85 -6.12 -9.07
C GLY A 152 10.25 -7.10 -7.98
N THR A 153 9.96 -6.75 -6.72
CA THR A 153 10.35 -7.52 -5.54
C THR A 153 9.22 -8.27 -4.86
N MET A 154 8.01 -8.23 -5.42
CA MET A 154 6.91 -9.08 -4.99
C MET A 154 7.35 -10.56 -4.89
N CYS A 155 6.88 -11.29 -3.87
CA CYS A 155 7.31 -12.64 -3.48
C CYS A 155 8.78 -12.82 -3.03
N ARG A 156 9.61 -11.77 -2.95
CA ARG A 156 11.00 -11.96 -2.49
C ARG A 156 11.07 -12.11 -0.97
N THR A 157 11.81 -13.12 -0.53
CA THR A 157 11.99 -13.45 0.89
C THR A 157 13.17 -12.75 1.55
N ASP A 158 13.89 -11.87 0.83
CA ASP A 158 15.03 -11.09 1.32
C ASP A 158 14.60 -9.76 2.00
N GLY A 159 13.31 -9.68 2.38
CA GLY A 159 12.69 -8.49 2.96
C GLY A 159 12.33 -7.40 1.96
N THR A 160 12.73 -7.49 0.69
CA THR A 160 12.47 -6.42 -0.30
C THR A 160 11.03 -6.40 -0.83
N SER A 161 10.22 -7.43 -0.59
CA SER A 161 8.79 -7.37 -0.84
C SER A 161 8.09 -6.52 0.23
N CYS A 162 8.39 -5.23 0.26
CA CYS A 162 7.75 -4.28 1.15
C CYS A 162 7.61 -2.88 0.55
N THR A 163 6.68 -2.10 1.13
CA THR A 163 6.41 -0.70 0.81
C THR A 163 6.25 0.12 2.09
N VAL A 164 6.50 1.42 1.97
CA VAL A 164 6.20 2.43 2.99
C VAL A 164 5.23 3.43 2.39
N ILE A 165 4.18 3.79 3.12
CA ILE A 165 3.09 4.66 2.69
C ILE A 165 2.89 5.73 3.76
N GLU A 166 2.87 6.99 3.35
CA GLU A 166 2.39 8.08 4.18
C GLU A 166 0.86 8.03 4.28
N ASP A 167 0.34 7.86 5.50
CA ASP A 167 -1.08 7.75 5.81
C ASP A 167 -1.59 9.04 6.45
N HIS A 168 -2.23 9.88 5.64
CA HIS A 168 -2.93 11.08 6.10
C HIS A 168 -4.24 10.76 6.83
N ARG A 169 -4.52 9.47 7.09
CA ARG A 169 -5.80 8.92 7.57
C ARG A 169 -6.94 9.15 6.57
N GLY A 170 -6.61 9.54 5.33
CA GLY A 170 -7.51 9.77 4.20
C GLY A 170 -7.45 8.67 3.13
N PRO A 171 -8.02 8.92 1.94
CA PRO A 171 -8.01 7.96 0.83
C PRO A 171 -6.65 7.97 0.10
N ASP A 172 -5.62 7.36 0.70
CA ASP A 172 -4.29 7.20 0.08
C ASP A 172 -4.26 6.02 -0.93
N ILE A 173 -5.40 5.70 -1.54
CA ILE A 173 -5.63 4.50 -2.36
C ILE A 173 -4.71 4.49 -3.58
N ILE A 174 -4.56 5.65 -4.24
CA ILE A 174 -3.72 5.77 -5.44
C ILE A 174 -2.26 5.56 -5.08
N THR A 175 -1.80 6.10 -3.95
CA THR A 175 -0.43 5.88 -3.45
C THR A 175 -0.18 4.41 -3.18
N ILE A 176 -1.09 3.72 -2.48
CA ILE A 176 -0.95 2.28 -2.19
C ILE A 176 -0.89 1.48 -3.50
N ALA A 177 -1.79 1.76 -4.44
CA ALA A 177 -1.80 1.09 -5.74
C ALA A 177 -0.54 1.37 -6.57
N HIS A 178 0.00 2.59 -6.49
CA HIS A 178 1.24 2.99 -7.16
C HIS A 178 2.44 2.19 -6.63
N GLU A 179 2.64 2.19 -5.31
CA GLU A 179 3.77 1.50 -4.69
C GLU A 179 3.69 -0.03 -4.84
N LEU A 180 2.47 -0.58 -4.81
CA LEU A 180 2.25 -1.98 -5.12
C LEU A 180 2.53 -2.29 -6.60
N GLY A 181 2.23 -1.35 -7.51
CA GLY A 181 2.58 -1.44 -8.92
C GLY A 181 4.08 -1.56 -9.16
N HIS A 182 4.89 -0.77 -8.44
CA HIS A 182 6.34 -0.93 -8.44
C HIS A 182 6.77 -2.33 -7.99
N SER A 183 6.17 -2.85 -6.93
CA SER A 183 6.47 -4.22 -6.43
C SER A 183 6.19 -5.30 -7.48
N LEU A 184 5.20 -5.07 -8.36
CA LEU A 184 4.86 -5.88 -9.54
C LEU A 184 5.66 -5.50 -10.81
N SER A 185 6.82 -4.86 -10.63
CA SER A 185 7.80 -4.45 -11.65
C SER A 185 7.45 -3.25 -12.52
N ALA A 186 6.31 -2.60 -12.31
CA ALA A 186 5.99 -1.40 -13.09
C ALA A 186 6.98 -0.28 -12.80
N LYS A 187 7.45 0.38 -13.87
CA LYS A 187 8.14 1.68 -13.78
C LYS A 187 7.11 2.80 -13.87
N HIS A 188 7.56 4.03 -13.63
CA HIS A 188 6.72 5.18 -13.89
C HIS A 188 6.35 5.29 -15.38
N ASP A 189 5.16 5.80 -15.66
CA ASP A 189 4.81 6.20 -17.03
C ASP A 189 5.77 7.29 -17.52
N GLY A 190 6.35 7.10 -18.70
CA GLY A 190 7.35 8.01 -19.29
C GLY A 190 8.78 7.73 -18.85
N ASP A 191 9.03 6.75 -17.97
CA ASP A 191 10.37 6.29 -17.60
C ASP A 191 10.82 5.13 -18.50
N GLY A 192 11.31 5.48 -19.69
CA GLY A 192 11.85 4.52 -20.66
C GLY A 192 10.81 3.54 -21.22
N ASN A 193 9.54 3.96 -21.25
CA ASN A 193 8.42 3.24 -21.87
C ASN A 193 7.56 4.21 -22.70
N ASP A 194 6.63 3.68 -23.49
CA ASP A 194 5.85 4.44 -24.48
C ASP A 194 4.68 5.24 -23.87
N CYS A 195 4.42 5.12 -22.57
CA CYS A 195 3.35 5.84 -21.89
C CYS A 195 3.83 7.22 -21.45
N SER A 196 2.91 8.19 -21.34
CA SER A 196 3.26 9.55 -20.95
C SER A 196 2.94 9.79 -19.47
N ASN A 197 3.89 10.38 -18.75
CA ASN A 197 3.64 10.91 -17.39
C ASN A 197 2.50 11.95 -17.36
N SER A 198 2.26 12.64 -18.48
CA SER A 198 1.19 13.65 -18.58
C SER A 198 -0.20 13.04 -18.70
N ASP A 199 -0.30 11.73 -18.94
CA ASP A 199 -1.59 11.05 -19.03
C ASP A 199 -2.21 10.78 -17.65
N ARG A 200 -1.43 10.92 -16.56
CA ARG A 200 -1.90 10.88 -15.17
C ARG A 200 -2.54 9.54 -14.78
N TYR A 201 -2.07 8.43 -15.37
CA TYR A 201 -2.39 7.10 -14.89
C TYR A 201 -1.77 6.85 -13.51
N ILE A 202 -2.19 5.79 -12.82
CA ILE A 202 -1.75 5.46 -11.45
C ILE A 202 -0.22 5.51 -11.32
N MET A 203 0.54 5.00 -12.31
CA MET A 203 2.02 4.96 -12.28
C MET A 203 2.71 6.26 -12.75
N SER A 204 2.01 7.38 -12.86
CA SER A 204 2.66 8.67 -13.18
C SER A 204 3.51 9.18 -12.00
N SER A 205 4.72 9.66 -12.29
CA SER A 205 5.77 10.08 -11.33
C SER A 205 5.54 11.43 -10.60
N GLY A 206 4.34 11.99 -10.69
CA GLY A 206 3.96 13.21 -9.98
C GLY A 206 3.92 14.47 -10.86
N ASP A 207 2.78 14.68 -11.53
CA ASP A 207 2.20 16.00 -11.76
C ASP A 207 0.70 15.83 -12.09
N PHE A 208 -0.16 15.90 -11.07
CA PHE A 208 -1.61 15.83 -11.27
C PHE A 208 -2.23 17.19 -11.65
N MET A 209 -1.44 18.27 -11.74
CA MET A 209 -1.92 19.65 -11.80
C MET A 209 -2.58 20.03 -13.14
N LYS A 210 -2.39 19.23 -14.19
CA LYS A 210 -2.95 19.48 -15.52
C LYS A 210 -3.98 18.44 -15.92
N GLN A 211 -5.06 18.35 -15.13
CA GLN A 211 -6.21 17.56 -15.54
C GLN A 211 -6.82 18.13 -16.82
N THR A 212 -6.94 17.29 -17.85
CA THR A 212 -7.71 17.61 -19.07
C THR A 212 -9.01 16.80 -19.07
N PRO A 213 -10.02 17.16 -19.87
CA PRO A 213 -11.22 16.35 -20.03
C PRO A 213 -10.94 14.89 -20.43
N GLU A 214 -9.86 14.66 -21.18
CA GLU A 214 -9.44 13.35 -21.68
C GLU A 214 -8.74 12.53 -20.58
N THR A 215 -7.93 13.17 -19.73
CA THR A 215 -7.17 12.49 -18.67
C THR A 215 -7.87 12.47 -17.31
N LYS A 216 -9.13 12.95 -17.25
CA LYS A 216 -9.84 13.13 -15.98
C LYS A 216 -10.04 11.84 -15.19
N TYR A 217 -10.17 10.69 -15.86
CA TYR A 217 -10.39 9.39 -15.24
C TYR A 217 -9.14 8.51 -15.12
N ASN A 218 -8.05 8.91 -15.76
CA ASN A 218 -6.80 8.14 -15.75
C ASN A 218 -6.21 7.94 -14.34
N PRO A 219 -6.39 8.86 -13.36
CA PRO A 219 -5.88 8.64 -12.00
C PRO A 219 -6.41 7.40 -11.28
N TRP A 220 -7.47 6.75 -11.79
CA TRP A 220 -8.02 5.49 -11.27
C TRP A 220 -7.72 4.28 -12.16
N LEU A 221 -6.84 4.43 -13.15
CA LEU A 221 -6.52 3.39 -14.13
C LEU A 221 -5.01 3.18 -14.23
N PHE A 222 -4.61 1.94 -14.50
CA PHE A 222 -3.26 1.62 -14.91
C PHE A 222 -3.09 1.85 -16.42
N SER A 223 -1.95 2.39 -16.83
CA SER A 223 -1.61 2.57 -18.24
C SER A 223 -1.37 1.22 -18.93
N ALA A 224 -1.36 1.20 -20.27
CA ALA A 224 -0.99 0.00 -21.03
C ALA A 224 0.44 -0.48 -20.68
N CYS A 225 1.37 0.43 -20.39
CA CYS A 225 2.74 0.09 -19.99
C CYS A 225 2.76 -0.58 -18.61
N SER A 226 2.01 -0.05 -17.65
CA SER A 226 1.83 -0.65 -16.32
C SER A 226 1.27 -2.08 -16.43
N VAL A 227 0.21 -2.26 -17.22
CA VAL A 227 -0.40 -3.58 -17.47
C VAL A 227 0.61 -4.53 -18.12
N ASN A 228 1.42 -4.06 -19.07
CA ASN A 228 2.46 -4.90 -19.68
C ASN A 228 3.54 -5.36 -18.68
N TYR A 229 3.96 -4.49 -17.76
CA TYR A 229 4.86 -4.87 -16.67
C TYR A 229 4.24 -5.94 -15.77
N PHE A 230 2.98 -5.76 -15.35
CA PHE A 230 2.26 -6.74 -14.55
C PHE A 230 2.12 -8.08 -15.27
N THR A 231 1.77 -8.07 -16.55
CA THR A 231 1.66 -9.27 -17.38
C THR A 231 2.99 -10.02 -17.45
N THR A 232 4.09 -9.30 -17.68
CA THR A 232 5.44 -9.90 -17.72
C THR A 232 5.80 -10.48 -16.36
N PHE A 233 5.58 -9.75 -15.28
CA PHE A 233 5.86 -10.19 -13.92
C PHE A 233 5.08 -11.45 -13.54
N VAL A 234 3.77 -11.48 -13.81
CA VAL A 234 2.92 -12.64 -13.55
C VAL A 234 3.39 -13.83 -14.39
N ALA A 235 3.63 -13.64 -15.69
CA ALA A 235 4.11 -14.72 -16.56
C ALA A 235 5.45 -15.29 -16.10
N GLU A 236 6.39 -14.45 -15.68
CA GLU A 236 7.67 -14.92 -15.12
C GLU A 236 7.50 -15.63 -13.78
N THR A 237 6.63 -15.13 -12.91
CA THR A 237 6.40 -15.70 -11.57
C THR A 237 5.75 -17.07 -11.65
N VAL A 238 4.75 -17.22 -12.54
CA VAL A 238 4.03 -18.48 -12.74
C VAL A 238 4.89 -19.54 -13.45
N ASN A 239 5.69 -19.13 -14.44
CA ASN A 239 6.51 -20.07 -15.23
C ASN A 239 7.85 -20.42 -14.59
N ASN A 240 8.28 -19.70 -13.55
CA ASN A 240 9.55 -19.95 -12.90
C ASN A 240 9.37 -20.87 -11.68
N SER A 241 9.64 -22.17 -11.87
CA SER A 241 9.59 -23.19 -10.80
C SER A 241 10.53 -22.94 -9.61
N ARG A 242 11.40 -21.91 -9.68
CA ARG A 242 12.32 -21.50 -8.60
C ARG A 242 11.86 -20.25 -7.84
N ARG A 243 10.88 -19.50 -8.34
CA ARG A 243 10.18 -18.48 -7.52
C ARG A 243 9.04 -19.21 -6.83
N TYR A 244 8.87 -19.02 -5.52
CA TYR A 244 7.64 -19.42 -4.85
C TYR A 244 6.49 -18.80 -5.65
N ASN A 245 5.54 -19.62 -6.09
CA ASN A 245 4.33 -19.13 -6.74
C ASN A 245 3.40 -18.54 -5.67
N CYS A 246 3.90 -17.50 -4.98
CA CYS A 246 3.28 -16.94 -3.79
C CYS A 246 1.93 -16.30 -4.13
N LEU A 247 1.80 -15.81 -5.37
CA LEU A 247 0.58 -15.15 -5.88
C LEU A 247 -0.48 -16.11 -6.43
N ALA A 248 -0.18 -17.41 -6.62
CA ALA A 248 -1.17 -18.33 -7.20
C ALA A 248 -2.21 -18.84 -6.20
N TYR A 249 -1.89 -18.81 -4.91
CA TYR A 249 -2.78 -19.27 -3.87
C TYR A 249 -2.98 -18.17 -2.85
N ALA A 250 -4.23 -17.96 -2.44
CA ALA A 250 -4.51 -17.02 -1.37
C ALA A 250 -3.93 -17.54 -0.04
N ILE A 251 -3.34 -16.64 0.72
CA ILE A 251 -3.09 -16.85 2.15
C ILE A 251 -4.41 -16.62 2.88
N GLU A 252 -4.79 -17.54 3.76
CA GLU A 252 -5.98 -17.38 4.61
C GLU A 252 -5.85 -16.11 5.46
N ALA A 253 -6.91 -15.31 5.49
CA ALA A 253 -6.96 -14.11 6.30
C ALA A 253 -7.04 -14.48 7.79
N SER A 254 -6.37 -13.70 8.63
CA SER A 254 -6.52 -13.83 10.08
C SER A 254 -7.94 -13.50 10.51
N ASP A 255 -8.50 -14.28 11.44
CA ASP A 255 -9.83 -14.08 12.06
C ASP A 255 -10.02 -12.68 12.71
N VAL A 256 -8.94 -11.91 12.87
CA VAL A 256 -8.94 -10.56 13.45
C VAL A 256 -9.31 -9.49 12.42
N ILE A 257 -9.26 -9.79 11.11
CA ILE A 257 -9.56 -8.80 10.07
C ILE A 257 -11.07 -8.58 9.98
N PRO A 258 -11.57 -7.34 10.18
CA PRO A 258 -13.00 -7.06 10.06
C PRO A 258 -13.45 -7.16 8.60
N ASP A 259 -14.61 -7.80 8.37
CA ASP A 259 -15.28 -7.73 7.08
C ASP A 259 -15.84 -6.32 6.86
N VAL A 260 -15.16 -5.57 5.98
CA VAL A 260 -15.51 -4.20 5.63
C VAL A 260 -16.03 -4.05 4.21
N SER A 261 -16.29 -5.16 3.52
CA SER A 261 -16.68 -5.23 2.11
C SER A 261 -18.01 -4.51 1.80
N ASN A 262 -18.87 -4.37 2.80
CA ASN A 262 -20.23 -3.83 2.63
C ASN A 262 -20.29 -2.30 2.47
N ASN A 263 -19.22 -1.55 2.72
CA ASN A 263 -19.24 -0.08 2.67
C ASN A 263 -17.92 0.48 2.10
N LEU A 264 -18.03 1.32 1.05
CA LEU A 264 -16.87 2.02 0.45
C LEU A 264 -16.29 3.07 1.39
N LEU A 265 -15.01 3.41 1.26
CA LEU A 265 -14.34 4.40 2.12
C LEU A 265 -15.02 5.77 1.97
N GLY A 266 -15.45 6.13 0.76
CA GLY A 266 -16.20 7.37 0.50
C GLY A 266 -17.60 7.43 1.16
N GLN A 267 -18.17 6.31 1.58
CA GLN A 267 -19.41 6.28 2.38
C GLN A 267 -19.13 6.51 3.88
N PHE A 268 -17.93 6.18 4.33
CA PHE A 268 -17.48 6.34 5.71
C PHE A 268 -16.85 7.71 5.96
N ILE A 269 -15.99 8.17 5.06
CA ILE A 269 -15.27 9.45 5.11
C ILE A 269 -15.93 10.42 4.12
N LYS A 270 -16.74 11.34 4.62
CA LYS A 270 -17.48 12.32 3.79
C LYS A 270 -16.52 13.31 3.11
N PRO A 271 -16.91 14.00 2.02
CA PRO A 271 -16.03 14.91 1.29
C PRO A 271 -15.31 15.96 2.15
N ASN A 272 -16.02 16.61 3.09
CA ASN A 272 -15.39 17.56 4.01
C ASN A 272 -14.34 16.89 4.92
N GLN A 273 -14.61 15.68 5.41
CA GLN A 273 -13.66 14.95 6.24
C GLN A 273 -12.41 14.57 5.43
N GLN A 274 -12.57 14.18 4.16
CA GLN A 274 -11.43 13.94 3.27
C GLN A 274 -10.56 15.20 3.13
N CYS A 275 -11.17 16.37 2.93
CA CYS A 275 -10.44 17.65 2.91
C CYS A 275 -9.73 17.93 4.23
N GLN A 276 -10.36 17.66 5.36
CA GLN A 276 -9.78 17.88 6.69
C GLN A 276 -8.59 16.97 6.98
N LEU A 277 -8.66 15.72 6.52
CA LEU A 277 -7.59 14.74 6.66
C LEU A 277 -6.39 15.10 5.78
N ASN A 278 -6.62 15.53 4.54
CA ASN A 278 -5.56 15.85 3.59
C ASN A 278 -4.94 17.24 3.77
N TYR A 279 -5.74 18.24 4.16
CA TYR A 279 -5.35 19.66 4.16
C TYR A 279 -5.51 20.33 5.53
N GLY A 280 -5.77 19.55 6.58
CA GLY A 280 -5.93 20.03 7.94
C GLY A 280 -7.36 20.43 8.30
N LYS A 281 -7.64 20.48 9.61
CA LYS A 281 -8.98 20.59 10.23
C LYS A 281 -9.86 21.74 9.72
N ASP A 282 -9.26 22.82 9.23
CA ASP A 282 -9.96 24.02 8.77
C ASP A 282 -10.39 23.95 7.30
N SER A 283 -10.01 22.86 6.60
CA SER A 283 -10.33 22.63 5.18
C SER A 283 -11.74 22.07 4.96
N TYR A 284 -12.32 22.33 3.79
CA TYR A 284 -13.66 21.89 3.42
C TYR A 284 -13.78 21.62 1.91
N TYR A 285 -14.81 20.86 1.52
CA TYR A 285 -15.09 20.56 0.12
C TYR A 285 -15.63 21.79 -0.61
N CYS A 286 -14.92 22.21 -1.66
CA CYS A 286 -15.36 23.29 -2.56
C CYS A 286 -16.50 22.78 -3.44
N LYS A 287 -17.65 23.46 -3.41
CA LYS A 287 -18.87 23.09 -4.15
C LYS A 287 -19.02 23.87 -5.44
#